data_AF-A0A9J7BVU7-F1
#
_entry.id   AF-A0A9J7BVU7-F1
#
_cell.length_a   1.000
_cell.length_b   1.000
_cell.length_c   1.000
_cell.angle_alpha   90.00
_cell.angle_beta   90.00
_cell.angle_gamma   90.00
#
_symmetry.space_group_name_H-M   'P 1'
#
loop_
_entity.id
_entity.type
_entity.pdbx_description
1 polymer ?
#
loop_
_entity_poly.entity_id
_entity_poly.type
_entity_poly.pdbx_seq_one_letter_code
_entity_poly.pdbx_strand_id
1 'polypeptide(L)'
;MMRSRAMYALLFASTVVVAQTAAPAGGSLKRHYQEGQTLTYRMTAVNDGWRYTAEASGVTKKTPAGAFVEEFRWTGMTSDGKQLALSPAMAAFRQTVSLDPSWMPGGPSLANADSKMVGPITDLFTFYVDLWLINKIGFLHRAGDHFHVPNPQPASWADGTRVILGKDHIDFDLNIQSVHEASHTAVVLVRHVPPAHPNLEFPAEWMKAPVVDTPNNWVEVTRTDDGKYEAAAGKETFDVTLTVSTEDGRILSGVMENPVITSGRLCDDAALTKCGPAQPQIIRRHIEIVLER
;
A
#
# COMPACT_ATOMS: atom_id res chain seq x y z
N MET A 1 47.01 -28.12 -77.63
CA MET A 1 47.95 -27.84 -76.51
C MET A 1 47.40 -26.66 -75.71
N MET A 2 47.57 -26.68 -74.38
CA MET A 2 47.06 -25.73 -73.36
C MET A 2 45.56 -25.85 -73.01
N ARG A 3 45.13 -25.69 -71.76
CA ARG A 3 45.62 -26.05 -70.40
C ARG A 3 44.42 -25.75 -69.50
N SER A 4 44.10 -26.68 -68.60
CA SER A 4 43.09 -26.58 -67.54
C SER A 4 43.23 -25.31 -66.68
N ARG A 5 42.10 -24.71 -66.27
CA ARG A 5 41.93 -24.06 -64.95
C ARG A 5 40.48 -24.16 -64.48
N ALA A 6 40.28 -25.00 -63.47
CA ALA A 6 39.10 -25.02 -62.61
C ALA A 6 39.07 -23.76 -61.72
N MET A 7 37.89 -23.17 -61.55
CA MET A 7 37.67 -22.06 -60.62
C MET A 7 36.88 -22.60 -59.42
N TYR A 8 37.54 -22.70 -58.27
CA TYR A 8 36.90 -23.01 -56.99
C TYR A 8 36.12 -21.78 -56.51
N ALA A 9 34.81 -21.92 -56.34
CA ALA A 9 34.00 -20.98 -55.57
C ALA A 9 34.11 -21.35 -54.09
N LEU A 10 34.84 -20.55 -53.30
CA LEU A 10 34.76 -20.61 -51.84
C LEU A 10 33.50 -19.85 -51.39
N LEU A 11 32.50 -20.60 -50.91
CA LEU A 11 31.39 -20.08 -50.11
C LEU A 11 31.88 -19.94 -48.66
N PHE A 12 32.14 -18.69 -48.23
CA PHE A 12 32.27 -18.37 -46.81
C PHE A 12 30.87 -18.34 -46.20
N ALA A 13 30.46 -19.43 -45.56
CA ALA A 13 29.31 -19.45 -44.67
C ALA A 13 29.71 -18.74 -43.36
N SER A 14 29.44 -17.44 -43.27
CA SER A 14 29.53 -16.71 -42.01
C SER A 14 28.36 -17.12 -41.12
N THR A 15 28.61 -18.02 -40.17
CA THR A 15 27.69 -18.29 -39.06
C THR A 15 27.64 -17.07 -38.16
N VAL A 16 26.60 -16.24 -38.34
CA VAL A 16 26.26 -15.22 -37.36
C VAL A 16 25.74 -15.95 -36.13
N VAL A 17 26.60 -16.13 -35.13
CA VAL A 17 26.20 -16.51 -33.78
C VAL A 17 25.50 -15.29 -33.19
N VAL A 18 24.18 -15.22 -33.36
CA VAL A 18 23.35 -14.33 -32.56
C VAL A 18 23.38 -14.91 -31.15
N ALA A 19 24.20 -14.33 -30.28
CA ALA A 19 24.06 -14.56 -28.85
C ALA A 19 22.64 -14.14 -28.48
N GLN A 20 21.76 -15.11 -28.23
CA GLN A 20 20.52 -14.87 -27.52
C GLN A 20 20.92 -14.41 -26.12
N THR A 21 21.01 -13.10 -25.91
CA THR A 21 20.91 -12.55 -24.57
C THR A 21 19.62 -13.11 -23.98
N ALA A 22 19.76 -14.02 -23.01
CA ALA A 22 18.63 -14.48 -22.22
C ALA A 22 17.87 -13.23 -21.77
N ALA A 23 16.57 -13.18 -22.06
CA ALA A 23 15.73 -12.15 -21.51
C ALA A 23 15.96 -12.16 -19.99
N PRO A 24 16.19 -10.99 -19.34
CA PRO A 24 16.25 -10.93 -17.89
C PRO A 24 15.04 -11.67 -17.34
N ALA A 25 15.27 -12.65 -16.48
CA ALA A 25 14.21 -13.43 -15.86
C ALA A 25 13.38 -12.47 -15.01
N GLY A 26 12.30 -11.95 -15.60
CA GLY A 26 11.31 -11.22 -14.84
C GLY A 26 10.57 -12.23 -13.97
N GLY A 27 10.86 -12.24 -12.67
CA GLY A 27 10.10 -13.03 -11.71
C GLY A 27 8.66 -12.55 -11.69
N SER A 28 7.70 -13.46 -11.86
CA SER A 28 6.29 -13.13 -11.70
C SER A 28 6.02 -12.73 -10.24
N LEU A 29 5.47 -11.54 -10.02
CA LEU A 29 4.99 -11.10 -8.69
C LEU A 29 3.59 -11.64 -8.35
N LYS A 30 3.00 -12.42 -9.27
CA LYS A 30 1.66 -12.97 -9.10
C LYS A 30 1.65 -13.97 -7.95
N ARG A 31 0.64 -13.84 -7.11
CA ARG A 31 0.39 -14.75 -6.00
C ARG A 31 -0.03 -16.14 -6.51
N HIS A 32 0.71 -17.17 -6.11
CA HIS A 32 0.38 -18.57 -6.36
C HIS A 32 -0.28 -19.18 -5.12
N TYR A 33 -1.59 -19.08 -5.05
CA TYR A 33 -2.37 -19.53 -3.91
C TYR A 33 -2.36 -21.04 -3.74
N GLN A 34 -2.31 -21.47 -2.47
CA GLN A 34 -2.55 -22.85 -2.05
C GLN A 34 -3.65 -22.83 -0.99
N GLU A 35 -4.77 -23.53 -1.25
CA GLU A 35 -5.87 -23.59 -0.29
C GLU A 35 -5.41 -24.18 1.05
N GLY A 36 -5.80 -23.54 2.16
CA GLY A 36 -5.36 -23.92 3.50
C GLY A 36 -3.97 -23.40 3.89
N GLN A 37 -3.22 -22.75 2.98
CA GLN A 37 -1.93 -22.13 3.33
C GLN A 37 -2.14 -21.06 4.41
N THR A 38 -1.38 -21.18 5.50
CA THR A 38 -1.40 -20.22 6.60
C THR A 38 -0.33 -19.16 6.44
N LEU A 39 -0.64 -17.93 6.85
CA LEU A 39 0.29 -16.80 6.87
C LEU A 39 0.17 -16.13 8.23
N THR A 40 1.28 -15.76 8.86
CA THR A 40 1.24 -14.95 10.10
C THR A 40 2.10 -13.73 9.90
N TYR A 41 1.53 -12.54 10.05
CA TYR A 41 2.27 -11.29 10.01
C TYR A 41 2.39 -10.71 11.41
N ARG A 42 3.60 -10.26 11.74
CA ARG A 42 3.83 -9.30 12.81
C ARG A 42 3.95 -7.92 12.20
N MET A 43 3.20 -6.97 12.74
CA MET A 43 3.25 -5.56 12.40
C MET A 43 3.87 -4.78 13.56
N THR A 44 4.82 -3.91 13.30
CA THR A 44 5.37 -2.95 14.28
C THR A 44 5.22 -1.54 13.73
N ALA A 45 4.84 -0.59 14.57
CA ALA A 45 4.58 0.76 14.11
C ALA A 45 4.86 1.84 15.14
N VAL A 46 5.15 3.02 14.60
CA VAL A 46 5.13 4.32 15.29
C VAL A 46 4.21 5.24 14.49
N ASN A 47 3.15 5.74 15.12
CA ASN A 47 2.20 6.68 14.52
C ASN A 47 2.09 7.90 15.42
N ASP A 48 2.78 8.99 15.04
CA ASP A 48 2.81 10.25 15.80
C ASP A 48 3.11 10.06 17.30
N GLY A 49 4.11 9.22 17.59
CA GLY A 49 4.52 8.89 18.95
C GLY A 49 3.77 7.71 19.60
N TRP A 50 2.60 7.31 19.09
CA TRP A 50 1.94 6.07 19.49
C TRP A 50 2.69 4.87 18.94
N ARG A 51 3.09 3.93 19.83
CA ARG A 51 3.85 2.74 19.43
C ARG A 51 2.99 1.50 19.58
N TYR A 52 3.01 0.62 18.59
CA TYR A 52 2.32 -0.66 18.71
C TYR A 52 3.00 -1.81 17.99
N THR A 53 2.63 -3.01 18.44
CA THR A 53 2.86 -4.27 17.74
C THR A 53 1.53 -4.98 17.60
N ALA A 54 1.16 -5.40 16.39
CA ALA A 54 -0.04 -6.17 16.13
C ALA A 54 0.30 -7.49 15.43
N GLU A 55 -0.48 -8.53 15.69
CA GLU A 55 -0.27 -9.85 15.09
C GLU A 55 -1.55 -10.29 14.37
N ALA A 56 -1.37 -10.76 13.12
CA ALA A 56 -2.45 -11.28 12.30
C ALA A 56 -2.10 -12.67 11.79
N SER A 57 -3.02 -13.62 11.93
CA SER A 57 -2.91 -14.95 11.31
C SER A 57 -4.00 -15.13 10.28
N GLY A 58 -3.61 -15.54 9.08
CA GLY A 58 -4.48 -15.75 7.95
C GLY A 58 -4.45 -17.18 7.43
N VAL A 59 -5.51 -17.54 6.72
CA VAL A 59 -5.60 -18.78 5.96
C VAL A 59 -6.10 -18.47 4.56
N THR A 60 -5.47 -19.08 3.57
CA THR A 60 -5.90 -19.00 2.18
C THR A 60 -7.16 -19.84 2.00
N LYS A 61 -8.21 -19.24 1.45
CA LYS A 61 -9.48 -19.89 1.15
C LYS A 61 -9.87 -19.67 -0.29
N LYS A 62 -10.65 -20.61 -0.84
CA LYS A 62 -11.35 -20.42 -2.10
C LYS A 62 -12.77 -19.95 -1.82
N THR A 63 -13.14 -18.81 -2.40
CA THR A 63 -14.51 -18.28 -2.32
C THR A 63 -15.47 -19.18 -3.11
N PRO A 64 -16.79 -19.12 -2.86
CA PRO A 64 -17.79 -19.84 -3.66
C PRO A 64 -17.74 -19.50 -5.15
N ALA A 65 -17.31 -18.28 -5.50
CA ALA A 65 -17.11 -17.83 -6.88
C ALA A 65 -15.81 -18.34 -7.51
N GLY A 66 -14.99 -19.10 -6.77
CA GLY A 66 -13.75 -19.72 -7.24
C GLY A 66 -12.49 -18.86 -7.11
N ALA A 67 -12.61 -17.61 -6.67
CA ALA A 67 -11.46 -16.72 -6.41
C ALA A 67 -10.74 -17.11 -5.12
N PHE A 68 -9.42 -16.96 -5.08
CA PHE A 68 -8.63 -17.14 -3.86
C PHE A 68 -8.53 -15.84 -3.06
N VAL A 69 -8.65 -15.98 -1.74
CA VAL A 69 -8.51 -14.89 -0.77
C VAL A 69 -7.71 -15.38 0.44
N GLU A 70 -7.08 -14.46 1.14
CA GLU A 70 -6.50 -14.69 2.46
C GLU A 70 -7.40 -14.03 3.50
N GLU A 71 -7.92 -14.84 4.42
CA GLU A 71 -8.78 -14.39 5.51
C GLU A 71 -7.95 -14.30 6.80
N PHE A 72 -7.64 -13.07 7.23
CA PHE A 72 -6.88 -12.78 8.44
C PHE A 72 -7.80 -12.58 9.65
N ARG A 73 -7.37 -13.11 10.79
CA ARG A 73 -7.83 -12.72 12.12
C ARG A 73 -6.69 -12.03 12.86
N TRP A 74 -7.02 -11.06 13.69
CA TRP A 74 -6.06 -10.44 14.60
C TRP A 74 -5.94 -11.25 15.88
N THR A 75 -4.73 -11.61 16.25
CA THR A 75 -4.43 -12.53 17.37
C THR A 75 -3.84 -11.82 18.57
N GLY A 76 -3.27 -10.63 18.40
CA GLY A 76 -2.66 -9.87 19.48
C GLY A 76 -2.43 -8.41 19.11
N MET A 77 -2.38 -7.58 20.15
CA MET A 77 -2.03 -6.17 20.05
C MET A 77 -1.33 -5.73 21.33
N THR A 78 -0.17 -5.09 21.20
CA THR A 78 0.51 -4.37 22.26
C THR A 78 0.54 -2.90 21.89
N SER A 79 0.07 -2.02 22.78
CA SER A 79 0.06 -0.56 22.61
C SER A 79 0.89 0.06 23.72
N ASP A 80 1.92 0.81 23.37
CA ASP A 80 2.83 1.49 24.31
C ASP A 80 3.36 0.56 25.41
N GLY A 81 3.77 -0.64 25.00
CA GLY A 81 4.28 -1.69 25.89
C GLY A 81 3.24 -2.43 26.71
N LYS A 82 1.94 -2.12 26.55
CA LYS A 82 0.84 -2.79 27.26
C LYS A 82 0.08 -3.71 26.32
N GLN A 83 -0.06 -4.97 26.71
CA GLN A 83 -0.93 -5.90 25.99
C GLN A 83 -2.37 -5.41 26.07
N LEU A 84 -3.03 -5.37 24.92
CA LEU A 84 -4.43 -5.02 24.79
C LEU A 84 -5.26 -6.30 24.64
N ALA A 85 -6.31 -6.42 25.44
CA ALA A 85 -7.30 -7.48 25.27
C ALA A 85 -8.23 -7.10 24.12
N LEU A 86 -8.26 -7.93 23.07
CA LEU A 86 -9.18 -7.75 21.95
C LEU A 86 -10.61 -8.03 22.40
N SER A 87 -11.56 -7.20 21.98
CA SER A 87 -12.97 -7.44 22.27
C SER A 87 -13.46 -8.74 21.61
N PRO A 88 -14.59 -9.33 22.07
CA PRO A 88 -15.18 -10.49 21.39
C PRO A 88 -15.52 -10.21 19.92
N ALA A 89 -15.95 -8.99 19.60
CA ALA A 89 -16.23 -8.57 18.23
C ALA A 89 -14.95 -8.58 17.38
N MET A 90 -13.86 -8.03 17.91
CA MET A 90 -12.55 -8.02 17.25
C MET A 90 -11.96 -9.44 17.09
N ALA A 91 -12.15 -10.33 18.06
CA ALA A 91 -11.74 -11.73 17.94
C ALA A 91 -12.52 -12.49 16.84
N ALA A 92 -13.77 -12.11 16.61
CA ALA A 92 -14.61 -12.65 15.54
C ALA A 92 -14.37 -11.96 14.18
N PHE A 93 -13.77 -10.77 14.17
CA PHE A 93 -13.49 -10.00 12.95
C PHE A 93 -12.60 -10.78 11.98
N ARG A 94 -12.92 -10.67 10.69
CA ARG A 94 -12.16 -11.29 9.60
C ARG A 94 -11.88 -10.26 8.52
N GLN A 95 -10.60 -10.03 8.25
CA GLN A 95 -10.13 -9.19 7.16
C GLN A 95 -9.86 -10.08 5.96
N THR A 96 -10.57 -9.84 4.86
CA THR A 96 -10.39 -10.59 3.61
C THR A 96 -9.61 -9.74 2.63
N VAL A 97 -8.50 -10.26 2.14
CA VAL A 97 -7.65 -9.60 1.12
C VAL A 97 -7.30 -10.59 0.01
N SER A 98 -6.94 -10.07 -1.16
CA SER A 98 -6.43 -10.87 -2.26
C SER A 98 -5.43 -10.07 -3.09
N LEU A 99 -4.44 -10.78 -3.62
CA LEU A 99 -3.46 -10.35 -4.62
C LEU A 99 -3.83 -10.92 -6.00
N ASP A 100 -4.95 -11.63 -6.14
CA ASP A 100 -5.50 -12.02 -7.43
C ASP A 100 -5.97 -10.76 -8.18
N PRO A 101 -5.40 -10.44 -9.36
CA PRO A 101 -5.74 -9.23 -10.11
C PRO A 101 -7.19 -9.22 -10.63
N SER A 102 -7.89 -10.35 -10.61
CA SER A 102 -9.32 -10.43 -10.95
C SER A 102 -10.23 -10.08 -9.77
N TRP A 103 -9.73 -10.11 -8.53
CA TRP A 103 -10.47 -9.76 -7.33
C TRP A 103 -10.24 -8.28 -6.99
N MET A 104 -11.28 -7.46 -7.13
CA MET A 104 -11.19 -6.03 -6.81
C MET A 104 -11.13 -5.83 -5.28
N PRO A 105 -10.09 -5.16 -4.73
CA PRO A 105 -10.01 -4.89 -3.31
C PRO A 105 -11.18 -4.03 -2.83
N GLY A 106 -11.93 -4.55 -1.85
CA GLY A 106 -12.86 -3.78 -1.05
C GLY A 106 -12.24 -3.43 0.29
N GLY A 107 -12.35 -2.18 0.72
CA GLY A 107 -11.90 -1.76 2.05
C GLY A 107 -12.57 -2.60 3.16
N PRO A 108 -11.85 -2.92 4.25
CA PRO A 108 -12.42 -3.67 5.35
C PRO A 108 -13.54 -2.86 6.04
N SER A 109 -14.63 -3.51 6.41
CA SER A 109 -15.65 -2.87 7.26
C SER A 109 -15.09 -2.65 8.66
N LEU A 110 -15.09 -1.41 9.15
CA LEU A 110 -14.54 -1.06 10.45
C LEU A 110 -15.59 -1.00 11.57
N ALA A 111 -16.86 -1.26 11.26
CA ALA A 111 -17.98 -1.06 12.20
C ALA A 111 -17.87 -1.86 13.52
N ASN A 112 -17.16 -2.99 13.50
CA ASN A 112 -16.96 -3.87 14.66
C ASN A 112 -15.48 -3.95 15.09
N ALA A 113 -14.62 -3.10 14.53
CA ALA A 113 -13.22 -3.07 14.91
C ALA A 113 -13.05 -2.34 16.25
N ASP A 114 -12.17 -2.85 17.11
CA ASP A 114 -11.70 -2.06 18.24
C ASP A 114 -11.01 -0.80 17.69
N SER A 115 -11.24 0.38 18.28
CA SER A 115 -10.72 1.64 17.73
C SER A 115 -9.20 1.64 17.53
N LYS A 116 -8.45 1.01 18.44
CA LYS A 116 -6.99 0.85 18.33
C LYS A 116 -6.54 -0.17 17.28
N MET A 117 -7.45 -0.95 16.72
CA MET A 117 -7.17 -1.91 15.64
C MET A 117 -7.45 -1.34 14.25
N VAL A 118 -8.12 -0.19 14.14
CA VAL A 118 -8.42 0.45 12.84
C VAL A 118 -7.14 0.67 12.03
N GLY A 119 -6.11 1.28 12.62
CA GLY A 119 -4.81 1.49 11.99
C GLY A 119 -4.17 0.19 11.47
N PRO A 120 -3.89 -0.80 12.34
CA PRO A 120 -3.37 -2.09 11.91
C PRO A 120 -4.17 -2.76 10.77
N ILE A 121 -5.51 -2.70 10.83
CA ILE A 121 -6.40 -3.26 9.80
C ILE A 121 -6.18 -2.54 8.47
N THR A 122 -6.21 -1.21 8.45
CA THR A 122 -6.04 -0.41 7.22
C THR A 122 -4.62 -0.49 6.67
N ASP A 123 -3.61 -0.62 7.53
CA ASP A 123 -2.21 -0.70 7.12
C ASP A 123 -1.92 -2.03 6.43
N LEU A 124 -2.39 -3.14 7.00
CA LEU A 124 -2.30 -4.45 6.34
C LEU A 124 -3.02 -4.42 4.99
N PHE A 125 -4.20 -3.81 4.92
CA PHE A 125 -4.94 -3.66 3.67
C PHE A 125 -4.13 -2.89 2.61
N THR A 126 -3.47 -1.79 3.01
CA THR A 126 -2.65 -0.97 2.11
C THR A 126 -1.52 -1.78 1.47
N PHE A 127 -0.75 -2.54 2.27
CA PHE A 127 0.31 -3.40 1.73
C PHE A 127 -0.21 -4.40 0.68
N TYR A 128 -1.43 -4.93 0.86
CA TYR A 128 -2.06 -5.82 -0.13
C TYR A 128 -2.53 -5.09 -1.37
N VAL A 129 -3.16 -3.92 -1.23
CA VAL A 129 -3.64 -3.11 -2.37
C VAL A 129 -2.48 -2.69 -3.26
N ASP A 130 -1.35 -2.31 -2.67
CA ASP A 130 -0.16 -1.87 -3.41
C ASP A 130 0.41 -2.97 -4.29
N LEU A 131 0.61 -4.17 -3.73
CA LEU A 131 1.06 -5.31 -4.52
C LEU A 131 -0.01 -5.79 -5.51
N TRP A 132 -1.29 -5.75 -5.12
CA TRP A 132 -2.39 -6.05 -6.02
C TRP A 132 -2.39 -5.12 -7.24
N LEU A 133 -2.15 -3.82 -7.06
CA LEU A 133 -2.15 -2.83 -8.13
C LEU A 133 -1.02 -3.11 -9.14
N ILE A 134 0.18 -3.42 -8.64
CA ILE A 134 1.31 -3.87 -9.48
C ILE A 134 0.91 -5.11 -10.29
N ASN A 135 0.31 -6.11 -9.64
CA ASN A 135 -0.15 -7.34 -10.30
C ASN A 135 -1.30 -7.10 -11.30
N LYS A 136 -2.17 -6.11 -11.04
CA LYS A 136 -3.30 -5.74 -11.88
C LYS A 136 -2.85 -5.14 -13.21
N ILE A 137 -1.82 -4.31 -13.17
CA ILE A 137 -1.21 -3.68 -14.35
C ILE A 137 -0.49 -4.73 -15.19
N GLY A 138 0.24 -5.64 -14.53
CA GLY A 138 0.64 -6.91 -15.11
C GLY A 138 1.76 -6.86 -16.16
N PHE A 139 2.38 -5.70 -16.41
CA PHE A 139 3.54 -5.56 -17.31
C PHE A 139 4.83 -5.07 -16.63
N LEU A 140 4.80 -4.82 -15.31
CA LEU A 140 6.01 -4.57 -14.52
C LEU A 140 6.65 -5.93 -14.17
N HIS A 141 7.84 -6.19 -14.68
CA HIS A 141 8.51 -7.49 -14.56
C HIS A 141 10.00 -7.41 -14.20
N ARG A 142 10.66 -6.28 -14.43
CA ARG A 142 12.11 -6.13 -14.31
C ARG A 142 12.45 -4.96 -13.41
N ALA A 143 13.63 -5.05 -12.79
CA ALA A 143 14.20 -3.93 -12.05
C ALA A 143 14.27 -2.68 -12.95
N GLY A 144 13.81 -1.55 -12.42
CA GLY A 144 13.69 -0.28 -13.14
C GLY A 144 12.35 -0.07 -13.84
N ASP A 145 11.52 -1.10 -14.01
CA ASP A 145 10.18 -0.91 -14.57
C ASP A 145 9.37 0.04 -13.67
N HIS A 146 8.66 0.96 -14.30
CA HIS A 146 7.93 2.05 -13.65
C HIS A 146 6.59 2.27 -14.32
N PHE A 147 5.57 2.60 -13.52
CA PHE A 147 4.29 3.04 -14.05
C PHE A 147 3.56 3.98 -13.08
N HIS A 148 3.00 5.05 -13.63
CA HIS A 148 2.15 5.96 -12.90
C HIS A 148 0.67 5.62 -13.11
N VAL A 149 -0.06 5.46 -12.01
CA VAL A 149 -1.49 5.17 -11.99
C VAL A 149 -2.23 6.38 -11.45
N PRO A 150 -2.97 7.11 -12.29
CA PRO A 150 -3.89 8.13 -11.80
C PRO A 150 -5.05 7.46 -11.07
N ASN A 151 -5.39 7.94 -9.89
CA ASN A 151 -6.55 7.49 -9.15
C ASN A 151 -7.71 8.47 -9.37
N PRO A 152 -8.88 8.01 -9.83
CA PRO A 152 -10.02 8.90 -10.04
C PRO A 152 -10.83 9.18 -8.77
N GLN A 153 -10.58 8.48 -7.65
CA GLN A 153 -11.44 8.52 -6.47
C GLN A 153 -10.64 8.80 -5.19
N PRO A 154 -11.09 9.76 -4.37
CA PRO A 154 -10.59 9.94 -3.01
C PRO A 154 -10.84 8.69 -2.15
N ALA A 155 -9.91 8.37 -1.26
CA ALA A 155 -10.13 7.41 -0.19
C ALA A 155 -10.74 8.10 1.04
N SER A 156 -11.29 7.30 1.95
CA SER A 156 -11.98 7.80 3.15
C SER A 156 -11.79 6.85 4.33
N TRP A 157 -11.40 7.39 5.48
CA TRP A 157 -11.33 6.68 6.77
C TRP A 157 -12.27 7.26 7.83
N ALA A 158 -13.18 8.16 7.44
CA ALA A 158 -14.21 8.67 8.35
C ALA A 158 -15.05 7.53 8.94
N ASP A 159 -15.15 7.49 10.27
CA ASP A 159 -15.97 6.52 11.01
C ASP A 159 -17.38 7.08 11.32
N GLY A 160 -17.62 8.35 11.03
CA GLY A 160 -18.90 9.04 11.24
C GLY A 160 -19.20 9.38 12.71
N THR A 161 -18.28 9.11 13.62
CA THR A 161 -18.42 9.35 15.07
C THR A 161 -17.33 10.25 15.60
N ARG A 162 -16.07 9.79 15.60
CA ARG A 162 -14.89 10.53 16.02
C ARG A 162 -14.28 11.23 14.82
N VAL A 163 -13.99 10.49 13.74
CA VAL A 163 -13.53 11.09 12.48
C VAL A 163 -14.76 11.37 11.61
N ILE A 164 -15.17 12.64 11.55
CA ILE A 164 -16.36 13.08 10.82
C ILE A 164 -16.05 13.18 9.33
N LEU A 165 -14.87 13.70 9.01
CA LEU A 165 -14.31 13.76 7.67
C LEU A 165 -12.88 13.28 7.76
N GLY A 166 -12.48 12.35 6.91
CA GLY A 166 -11.12 11.89 6.78
C GLY A 166 -10.98 11.38 5.36
N LYS A 167 -10.33 12.18 4.50
CA LYS A 167 -10.18 11.88 3.08
C LYS A 167 -8.81 12.28 2.56
N ASP A 168 -8.32 11.51 1.61
CA ASP A 168 -7.13 11.77 0.83
C ASP A 168 -7.41 11.52 -0.66
N HIS A 169 -6.59 12.11 -1.53
CA HIS A 169 -6.59 11.80 -2.94
C HIS A 169 -5.17 11.59 -3.43
N ILE A 170 -4.89 10.41 -3.96
CA ILE A 170 -3.53 9.92 -4.14
C ILE A 170 -3.44 9.15 -5.44
N ASP A 171 -2.47 9.52 -6.25
CA ASP A 171 -2.00 8.72 -7.39
C ASP A 171 -0.87 7.79 -6.93
N PHE A 172 -0.60 6.76 -7.73
CA PHE A 172 0.43 5.78 -7.42
C PHE A 172 1.57 5.86 -8.44
N ASP A 173 2.79 5.91 -7.97
CA ASP A 173 4.00 5.75 -8.77
C ASP A 173 4.65 4.42 -8.36
N LEU A 174 4.55 3.45 -9.26
CA LEU A 174 4.95 2.07 -9.04
C LEU A 174 6.33 1.83 -9.62
N ASN A 175 7.18 1.11 -8.90
CA ASN A 175 8.50 0.75 -9.37
C ASN A 175 8.93 -0.63 -8.87
N ILE A 176 9.49 -1.47 -9.75
CA ILE A 176 10.26 -2.64 -9.32
C ILE A 176 11.70 -2.16 -9.11
N GLN A 177 12.14 -2.11 -7.86
CA GLN A 177 13.49 -1.65 -7.53
C GLN A 177 14.53 -2.71 -7.86
N SER A 178 14.25 -3.97 -7.52
CA SER A 178 15.17 -5.09 -7.76
C SER A 178 14.45 -6.42 -7.90
N VAL A 179 15.11 -7.37 -8.58
CA VAL A 179 14.75 -8.79 -8.61
C VAL A 179 16.03 -9.57 -8.30
N HIS A 180 15.98 -10.40 -7.26
CA HIS A 180 17.11 -11.15 -6.74
C HIS A 180 16.86 -12.65 -6.94
N GLU A 181 17.43 -13.20 -8.02
CA GLU A 181 17.25 -14.63 -8.36
C GLU A 181 17.75 -15.57 -7.27
N ALA A 182 18.89 -15.26 -6.64
CA ALA A 182 19.52 -16.14 -5.65
C ALA A 182 18.71 -16.27 -4.34
N SER A 183 17.96 -15.24 -3.96
CA SER A 183 17.09 -15.25 -2.78
C SER A 183 15.62 -15.47 -3.12
N HIS A 184 15.29 -15.61 -4.41
CA HIS A 184 13.92 -15.66 -4.92
C HIS A 184 13.03 -14.53 -4.38
N THR A 185 13.55 -13.31 -4.41
CA THR A 185 12.83 -12.12 -3.95
C THR A 185 12.83 -10.99 -4.96
N ALA A 186 11.81 -10.14 -4.90
CA ALA A 186 11.78 -8.85 -5.57
C ALA A 186 11.49 -7.75 -4.55
N VAL A 187 12.04 -6.56 -4.79
CA VAL A 187 11.72 -5.35 -4.01
C VAL A 187 10.90 -4.44 -4.90
N VAL A 188 9.72 -4.06 -4.43
CA VAL A 188 8.84 -3.10 -5.10
C VAL A 188 8.65 -1.87 -4.23
N LEU A 189 8.60 -0.71 -4.87
CA LEU A 189 8.27 0.55 -4.25
C LEU A 189 6.98 1.07 -4.87
N VAL A 190 6.03 1.44 -4.02
CA VAL A 190 4.82 2.17 -4.37
C VAL A 190 4.88 3.51 -3.67
N ARG A 191 5.03 4.58 -4.44
CA ARG A 191 4.92 5.93 -3.92
C ARG A 191 3.49 6.43 -4.11
N HIS A 192 2.92 6.91 -3.03
CA HIS A 192 1.63 7.55 -2.97
C HIS A 192 1.86 9.05 -3.06
N VAL A 193 1.48 9.62 -4.20
CA VAL A 193 1.81 11.00 -4.54
C VAL A 193 0.53 11.84 -4.72
N PRO A 194 0.55 13.14 -4.39
CA PRO A 194 -0.59 14.01 -4.63
C PRO A 194 -0.83 14.12 -6.14
N PRO A 195 -2.08 13.93 -6.61
CA PRO A 195 -2.44 14.22 -7.98
C PRO A 195 -2.25 15.71 -8.26
N ALA A 196 -1.99 16.07 -9.52
CA ALA A 196 -1.86 17.49 -9.91
C ALA A 196 -3.14 18.30 -9.61
N HIS A 197 -4.29 17.62 -9.64
CA HIS A 197 -5.60 18.20 -9.34
C HIS A 197 -6.37 17.29 -8.36
N PRO A 198 -6.12 17.39 -7.04
CA PRO A 198 -6.83 16.58 -6.06
C PRO A 198 -8.34 16.85 -6.10
N ASN A 199 -9.15 15.81 -6.17
CA ASN A 199 -10.61 15.90 -6.18
C ASN A 199 -11.17 15.85 -4.75
N LEU A 200 -10.72 16.76 -3.89
CA LEU A 200 -11.16 16.85 -2.51
C LEU A 200 -12.08 18.04 -2.26
N GLU A 201 -13.11 17.78 -1.47
CA GLU A 201 -13.98 18.81 -0.92
C GLU A 201 -13.47 19.25 0.44
N PHE A 202 -13.23 20.55 0.58
CA PHE A 202 -12.79 21.15 1.84
C PHE A 202 -13.96 21.87 2.52
N PRO A 203 -14.29 21.54 3.78
CA PRO A 203 -15.46 22.09 4.46
C PRO A 203 -15.33 23.56 4.86
N ALA A 204 -14.12 24.14 4.81
CA ALA A 204 -13.88 25.54 5.12
C ALA A 204 -12.90 26.21 4.14
N GLU A 205 -13.10 27.50 3.87
CA GLU A 205 -12.25 28.25 2.91
C GLU A 205 -10.78 28.26 3.30
N TRP A 206 -10.47 28.33 4.60
CA TRP A 206 -9.08 28.35 5.09
C TRP A 206 -8.33 27.04 4.80
N MET A 207 -9.04 25.93 4.56
CA MET A 207 -8.47 24.61 4.27
C MET A 207 -8.10 24.44 2.80
N LYS A 208 -8.58 25.32 1.90
CA LYS A 208 -8.31 25.24 0.45
C LYS A 208 -6.92 25.75 0.08
N ALA A 209 -6.36 26.64 0.89
CA ALA A 209 -5.03 27.18 0.65
C ALA A 209 -3.98 26.05 0.78
N PRO A 210 -3.12 25.83 -0.23
CA PRO A 210 -2.02 24.88 -0.13
C PRO A 210 -1.17 25.12 1.13
N VAL A 211 -0.95 24.06 1.90
CA VAL A 211 -0.07 24.14 3.09
C VAL A 211 1.40 24.20 2.68
N VAL A 212 1.74 23.59 1.55
CA VAL A 212 3.09 23.50 1.00
C VAL A 212 3.09 23.77 -0.52
N ASP A 213 4.00 23.13 -1.26
CA ASP A 213 4.29 23.32 -2.68
C ASP A 213 3.24 22.76 -3.65
N THR A 214 2.31 21.93 -3.18
CA THR A 214 1.25 21.30 -3.99
C THR A 214 -0.14 21.59 -3.41
N PRO A 215 -1.21 21.50 -4.21
CA PRO A 215 -2.57 21.50 -3.67
C PRO A 215 -2.74 20.48 -2.55
N ASN A 216 -3.57 20.79 -1.56
CA ASN A 216 -3.85 19.87 -0.47
C ASN A 216 -4.53 18.61 -1.04
N ASN A 217 -4.03 17.45 -0.66
CA ASN A 217 -4.57 16.16 -1.04
C ASN A 217 -4.97 15.31 0.17
N TRP A 218 -5.05 15.93 1.34
CA TRP A 218 -5.47 15.32 2.60
C TRP A 218 -6.33 16.30 3.40
N VAL A 219 -7.38 15.80 4.04
CA VAL A 219 -8.25 16.54 4.94
C VAL A 219 -8.79 15.66 6.05
N GLU A 220 -8.78 16.16 7.28
CA GLU A 220 -9.44 15.52 8.42
C GLU A 220 -10.20 16.54 9.28
N VAL A 221 -11.35 16.11 9.80
CA VAL A 221 -12.12 16.77 10.85
C VAL A 221 -12.51 15.71 11.87
N THR A 222 -11.96 15.86 13.07
CA THR A 222 -12.14 14.96 14.19
C THR A 222 -12.89 15.67 15.31
N ARG A 223 -13.92 15.02 15.85
CA ARG A 223 -14.63 15.48 17.04
C ARG A 223 -13.86 15.09 18.29
N THR A 224 -13.60 16.07 19.15
CA THR A 224 -12.96 15.85 20.45
C THR A 224 -13.99 15.47 21.51
N ASP A 225 -13.52 14.89 22.62
CA ASP A 225 -14.39 14.44 23.72
C ASP A 225 -15.08 15.61 24.44
N ASP A 226 -14.51 16.82 24.40
CA ASP A 226 -15.12 18.06 24.90
C ASP A 226 -16.09 18.71 23.91
N GLY A 227 -16.37 18.06 22.78
CA GLY A 227 -17.35 18.48 21.78
C GLY A 227 -16.87 19.51 20.77
N LYS A 228 -15.56 19.83 20.76
CA LYS A 228 -14.89 20.67 19.77
C LYS A 228 -14.51 19.87 18.53
N TYR A 229 -13.85 20.54 17.58
CA TYR A 229 -13.44 19.98 16.31
C TYR A 229 -11.97 20.29 16.04
N GLU A 230 -11.16 19.25 15.91
CA GLU A 230 -9.81 19.33 15.35
C GLU A 230 -9.94 19.18 13.84
N ALA A 231 -9.62 20.24 13.09
CA ALA A 231 -9.68 20.24 11.64
C ALA A 231 -8.31 20.53 11.05
N ALA A 232 -7.92 19.80 10.01
CA ALA A 232 -6.66 20.00 9.33
C ALA A 232 -6.78 19.67 7.84
N ALA A 233 -6.01 20.36 7.02
CA ALA A 233 -5.76 20.02 5.63
C ALA A 233 -4.26 20.05 5.37
N GLY A 234 -3.82 19.37 4.31
CA GLY A 234 -2.40 19.33 4.00
C GLY A 234 -2.01 18.46 2.83
N LYS A 235 -0.72 18.12 2.83
CA LYS A 235 -0.10 17.21 1.86
C LYS A 235 0.21 15.90 2.55
N GLU A 236 -0.41 14.83 2.07
CA GLU A 236 -0.04 13.46 2.40
C GLU A 236 0.77 12.85 1.25
N THR A 237 1.85 12.19 1.61
CA THR A 237 2.62 11.31 0.72
C THR A 237 2.96 10.07 1.50
N PHE A 238 2.99 8.90 0.87
CA PHE A 238 3.56 7.73 1.54
C PHE A 238 4.26 6.76 0.62
N ASP A 239 5.40 6.28 1.08
CA ASP A 239 6.22 5.32 0.36
C ASP A 239 6.04 3.95 0.99
N VAL A 240 5.66 2.96 0.19
CA VAL A 240 5.53 1.56 0.60
C VAL A 240 6.56 0.74 -0.15
N THR A 241 7.51 0.18 0.59
CA THR A 241 8.49 -0.77 0.07
C THR A 241 8.10 -2.17 0.49
N LEU A 242 7.87 -3.08 -0.47
CA LEU A 242 7.56 -4.48 -0.19
C LEU A 242 8.70 -5.37 -0.67
N THR A 243 9.05 -6.36 0.15
CA THR A 243 9.81 -7.52 -0.30
C THR A 243 8.84 -8.66 -0.60
N VAL A 244 8.85 -9.15 -1.83
CA VAL A 244 7.91 -10.15 -2.34
C VAL A 244 8.67 -11.40 -2.74
N SER A 245 8.11 -12.56 -2.43
CA SER A 245 8.61 -13.85 -2.92
C SER A 245 8.36 -13.98 -4.41
N THR A 246 9.38 -14.28 -5.20
CA THR A 246 9.21 -14.59 -6.63
C THR A 246 8.83 -16.05 -6.89
N GLU A 247 8.81 -16.90 -5.85
CA GLU A 247 8.36 -18.29 -5.97
C GLU A 247 6.83 -18.39 -6.02
N ASP A 248 6.17 -17.63 -5.14
CA ASP A 248 4.74 -17.74 -4.88
C ASP A 248 4.00 -16.41 -4.71
N GLY A 249 4.68 -15.27 -4.91
CA GLY A 249 4.08 -13.93 -4.90
C GLY A 249 3.56 -13.44 -3.54
N ARG A 250 3.95 -14.09 -2.43
CA ARG A 250 3.58 -13.63 -1.07
C ARG A 250 4.41 -12.41 -0.66
N ILE A 251 3.81 -11.54 0.15
CA ILE A 251 4.54 -10.46 0.83
C ILE A 251 5.38 -11.12 1.93
N LEU A 252 6.70 -10.91 1.90
CA LEU A 252 7.62 -11.39 2.92
C LEU A 252 7.83 -10.33 4.00
N SER A 253 7.91 -9.07 3.58
CA SER A 253 7.93 -7.91 4.46
C SER A 253 7.46 -6.66 3.72
N GLY A 254 7.11 -5.64 4.49
CA GLY A 254 6.71 -4.34 3.99
C GLY A 254 7.13 -3.25 4.96
N VAL A 255 7.52 -2.09 4.44
CA VAL A 255 7.78 -0.87 5.20
C VAL A 255 6.98 0.25 4.58
N MET A 256 6.26 1.00 5.40
CA MET A 256 5.49 2.18 5.02
C MET A 256 6.03 3.39 5.77
N GLU A 257 6.41 4.42 5.02
CA GLU A 257 6.73 5.75 5.52
C GLU A 257 5.64 6.72 5.06
N ASN A 258 4.82 7.21 6.00
CA ASN A 258 3.73 8.13 5.69
C ASN A 258 3.91 9.45 6.47
N PRO A 259 4.61 10.44 5.88
CA PRO A 259 4.57 11.82 6.35
C PRO A 259 3.34 12.57 5.83
N VAL A 260 2.63 13.23 6.76
CA VAL A 260 1.57 14.18 6.43
C VAL A 260 1.96 15.55 6.95
N ILE A 261 2.13 16.53 6.06
CA ILE A 261 2.41 17.92 6.42
C ILE A 261 1.09 18.69 6.40
N THR A 262 0.66 19.16 7.56
CA THR A 262 -0.66 19.76 7.74
C THR A 262 -0.61 21.12 8.40
N SER A 263 -1.70 21.87 8.24
CA SER A 263 -2.00 23.06 9.04
C SER A 263 -3.36 22.85 9.70
N GLY A 264 -3.34 22.53 11.00
CA GLY A 264 -4.52 22.27 11.80
C GLY A 264 -5.07 23.49 12.52
N ARG A 265 -6.33 23.43 12.95
CA ARG A 265 -6.97 24.36 13.87
C ARG A 265 -7.92 23.60 14.79
N LEU A 266 -7.99 24.03 16.05
CA LEU A 266 -9.08 23.66 16.95
C LEU A 266 -10.24 24.65 16.77
N CYS A 267 -11.44 24.15 16.55
CA CYS A 267 -12.64 24.94 16.29
C CYS A 267 -13.75 24.62 17.29
N ASP A 268 -14.52 25.64 17.68
CA ASP A 268 -15.63 25.50 18.62
C ASP A 268 -16.96 25.10 17.94
N ASP A 269 -17.01 25.07 16.60
CA ASP A 269 -18.22 24.76 15.82
C ASP A 269 -17.95 23.80 14.66
N ALA A 270 -18.97 23.00 14.32
CA ALA A 270 -18.89 21.98 13.25
C ALA A 270 -18.74 22.58 11.85
N ALA A 271 -19.12 23.85 11.66
CA ALA A 271 -18.95 24.56 10.39
C ALA A 271 -17.52 25.13 10.23
N LEU A 272 -16.64 24.94 11.23
CA LEU A 272 -15.24 25.35 11.23
C LEU A 272 -15.05 26.86 10.97
N THR A 273 -15.97 27.67 11.51
CA THR A 273 -15.98 29.13 11.35
C THR A 273 -15.38 29.88 12.54
N LYS A 274 -15.38 29.26 13.73
CA LYS A 274 -14.84 29.77 14.98
C LYS A 274 -13.65 28.93 15.41
N CYS A 275 -12.52 29.18 14.76
CA CYS A 275 -11.30 28.43 14.96
C CYS A 275 -10.20 29.28 15.60
N GLY A 276 -9.36 28.63 16.38
CA GLY A 276 -8.12 29.20 16.89
C GLY A 276 -7.08 29.48 15.79
N PRO A 277 -5.84 29.85 16.18
CA PRO A 277 -4.74 30.04 15.25
C PRO A 277 -4.39 28.73 14.52
N ALA A 278 -3.85 28.87 13.31
CA ALA A 278 -3.30 27.74 12.56
C ALA A 278 -2.08 27.16 13.29
N GLN A 279 -1.99 25.82 13.32
CA GLN A 279 -0.91 25.06 13.92
C GLN A 279 -0.30 24.14 12.87
N PRO A 280 0.92 24.45 12.39
CA PRO A 280 1.67 23.54 11.52
C PRO A 280 2.00 22.24 12.26
N GLN A 281 1.85 21.12 11.57
CA GLN A 281 2.03 19.78 12.11
C GLN A 281 2.67 18.88 11.05
N ILE A 282 3.48 17.92 11.52
CA ILE A 282 3.98 16.83 10.70
C ILE A 282 3.57 15.54 11.40
N ILE A 283 2.57 14.85 10.86
CA ILE A 283 2.23 13.49 11.28
C ILE A 283 3.29 12.58 10.67
N ARG A 284 3.87 11.70 11.47
CA ARG A 284 4.80 10.68 10.98
C ARG A 284 4.31 9.31 11.35
N ARG A 285 4.11 8.48 10.34
CA ARG A 285 3.82 7.06 10.52
C ARG A 285 4.91 6.24 9.88
N HIS A 286 5.44 5.31 10.65
CA HIS A 286 6.39 4.30 10.21
C HIS A 286 5.80 2.95 10.59
N ILE A 287 5.50 2.11 9.61
CA ILE A 287 4.89 0.80 9.82
C ILE A 287 5.71 -0.25 9.10
N GLU A 288 6.00 -1.35 9.79
CA GLU A 288 6.66 -2.51 9.23
C GLU A 288 5.76 -3.73 9.38
N ILE A 289 5.71 -4.59 8.36
CA ILE A 289 5.17 -5.95 8.47
C ILE A 289 6.24 -6.96 8.11
N VAL A 290 6.25 -8.09 8.80
CA VAL A 290 7.12 -9.23 8.50
C VAL A 290 6.30 -10.51 8.56
N LEU A 291 6.44 -11.35 7.54
CA LEU A 291 5.88 -12.70 7.54
C LEU A 291 6.71 -13.57 8.49
N GLU A 292 6.05 -14.04 9.55
CA GLU A 292 6.62 -14.98 10.53
C GLU A 292 6.77 -16.37 9.89
N ARG A 293 7.83 -17.07 10.29
CA ARG A 293 8.17 -18.42 9.80
C ARG A 293 7.41 -19.52 10.52
#